data_AF-A0A7V9MQ37-F1
#
_entry.id   AF-A0A7V9MQ37-F1
#
_cell.length_a   1.000
_cell.length_b   1.000
_cell.length_c   1.000
_cell.angle_alpha   90.00
_cell.angle_beta   90.00
_cell.angle_gamma   90.00
#
_symmetry.space_group_name_H-M   'P 1'
#
loop_
_entity.id
_entity.type
_entity.pdbx_description
1 polymer ?
#
loop_
_entity_poly.entity_id
_entity_poly.type
_entity_poly.pdbx_seq_one_letter_code
_entity_poly.pdbx_strand_id
1 'polypeptide(L)'
;MPIPNTSTLYQKISNGSEGGQEFARFIKILLQADYSIKGINFVSESDASGDYKKVDGYIRGNEDFKKLAIGFQYKFYSANLTSNQKKEIQLSIESALTENKFLQEFILITPEDWYKEQQEWFDVQRRKYENSYTVESNGLIRMAHFKLTHWGHTKIIELVLKHDHIGYHYFPELFPQGVGKFKLSQSSIDCTISNWFLFKGEKYSYYQKYSSNSSNLSADPVFDFQFTNSSPEILLLNKIEIHIEKIDSQLKGIPAEHFLHSIGTIHHEMDYNNRINTKVLNAPMIFESLKAKRFQLQLRKFHDCPGNCVTLKFWFHFENFSVPTESFYLSF
;
A
#
# COMPACT_ATOMS: atom_id res chain seq x y z
N MET A 1 17.95 11.31 -5.27
CA MET A 1 17.35 11.51 -6.60
C MET A 1 16.88 12.96 -6.70
N PRO A 2 16.75 13.56 -7.89
CA PRO A 2 15.95 14.77 -8.02
C PRO A 2 14.51 14.48 -7.58
N ILE A 3 13.89 15.42 -6.87
CA ILE A 3 12.50 15.28 -6.43
C ILE A 3 11.58 15.64 -7.62
N PRO A 4 10.56 14.83 -7.95
CA PRO A 4 9.67 15.12 -9.07
C PRO A 4 8.90 16.43 -8.87
N ASN A 5 8.72 17.18 -9.95
CA ASN A 5 7.99 18.46 -9.92
C ASN A 5 6.47 18.20 -9.89
N THR A 6 5.90 18.11 -8.69
CA THR A 6 4.47 17.84 -8.44
C THR A 6 3.76 19.03 -7.80
N SER A 7 2.43 19.10 -7.91
CA SER A 7 1.66 20.14 -7.22
C SER A 7 1.74 19.98 -5.70
N THR A 8 1.71 21.11 -4.97
CA THR A 8 1.84 21.12 -3.52
C THR A 8 0.56 20.66 -2.82
N LEU A 9 0.62 20.33 -1.52
CA LEU A 9 -0.61 20.06 -0.77
C LEU A 9 -1.52 21.28 -0.69
N TYR A 10 -0.97 22.50 -0.73
CA TYR A 10 -1.75 23.75 -0.75
C TYR A 10 -2.56 23.93 -2.04
N GLN A 11 -2.12 23.29 -3.13
CA GLN A 11 -2.79 23.28 -4.43
C GLN A 11 -3.78 22.11 -4.58
N LYS A 12 -3.70 21.10 -3.71
CA LYS A 12 -4.51 19.86 -3.76
C LYS A 12 -5.64 19.82 -2.73
N ILE A 13 -5.41 20.37 -1.54
CA ILE A 13 -6.33 20.39 -0.38
C ILE A 13 -7.21 21.66 -0.45
N SER A 14 -8.41 21.62 0.16
CA SER A 14 -9.31 22.79 0.22
C SER A 14 -8.70 23.95 1.01
N ASN A 15 -9.14 25.19 0.76
CA ASN A 15 -8.65 26.36 1.50
C ASN A 15 -9.49 26.62 2.76
N GLY A 16 -8.82 27.03 3.85
CA GLY A 16 -9.46 27.35 5.13
C GLY A 16 -9.34 26.24 6.18
N SER A 17 -10.23 26.26 7.18
CA SER A 17 -10.11 25.41 8.38
C SER A 17 -10.19 23.91 8.09
N GLU A 18 -11.01 23.49 7.12
CA GLU A 18 -11.16 22.09 6.70
C GLU A 18 -9.84 21.56 6.14
N GLY A 19 -9.23 22.27 5.18
CA GLY A 19 -7.92 21.92 4.64
C GLY A 19 -6.78 21.98 5.67
N GLY A 20 -6.87 22.88 6.65
CA GLY A 20 -5.98 22.89 7.81
C GLY A 20 -6.04 21.58 8.62
N GLN A 21 -7.26 21.08 8.89
CA GLN A 21 -7.47 19.80 9.58
C GLN A 21 -7.06 18.60 8.71
N GLU A 22 -7.32 18.65 7.40
CA GLU A 22 -6.92 17.60 6.45
C GLU A 22 -5.39 17.49 6.34
N PHE A 23 -4.70 18.61 6.14
CA PHE A 23 -3.24 18.69 6.14
C PHE A 23 -2.64 18.17 7.44
N ALA A 24 -3.15 18.61 8.59
CA ALA A 24 -2.71 18.11 9.89
C ALA A 24 -2.92 16.60 10.04
N ARG A 25 -4.06 16.06 9.58
CA ARG A 25 -4.36 14.61 9.60
C ARG A 25 -3.39 13.83 8.72
N PHE A 26 -3.14 14.28 7.50
CA PHE A 26 -2.20 13.64 6.58
C PHE A 26 -0.78 13.59 7.16
N ILE A 27 -0.28 14.73 7.67
CA ILE A 27 1.06 14.80 8.26
C ILE A 27 1.15 13.93 9.53
N LYS A 28 0.13 13.92 10.41
CA LYS A 28 0.08 13.03 11.59
C LYS A 28 0.25 11.56 11.20
N ILE A 29 -0.46 11.09 10.16
CA ILE A 29 -0.38 9.70 9.66
C ILE A 29 1.02 9.42 9.06
N LEU A 30 1.55 10.34 8.25
CA LEU A 30 2.85 10.20 7.58
C LEU A 30 4.03 10.16 8.56
N LEU A 31 4.01 11.00 9.60
CA LEU A 31 5.01 10.98 10.68
C LEU A 31 4.92 9.70 11.50
N GLN A 32 3.70 9.25 11.83
CA GLN A 32 3.50 8.01 12.58
C GLN A 32 4.12 6.79 11.86
N ALA A 33 3.96 6.70 10.53
CA ALA A 33 4.60 5.66 9.74
C ALA A 33 6.13 5.80 9.69
N ASP A 34 6.66 7.01 9.41
CA ASP A 34 8.11 7.25 9.26
C ASP A 34 8.90 7.06 10.56
N TYR A 35 8.28 7.23 11.72
CA TYR A 35 8.91 6.96 13.01
C TYR A 35 8.66 5.52 13.52
N SER A 36 7.51 4.91 13.21
CA SER A 36 7.22 3.51 13.53
C SER A 36 8.25 2.54 12.92
N ILE A 37 8.61 2.71 11.64
CA ILE A 37 9.64 1.89 10.96
C ILE A 37 11.01 1.99 11.66
N LYS A 38 11.29 3.08 12.37
CA LYS A 38 12.55 3.31 13.11
C LYS A 38 12.49 2.85 14.58
N GLY A 39 11.37 2.28 15.02
CA GLY A 39 11.12 1.96 16.43
C GLY A 39 10.94 3.19 17.34
N ILE A 40 10.68 4.37 16.76
CA ILE A 40 10.55 5.63 17.49
C ILE A 40 9.07 5.93 17.74
N ASN A 41 8.69 6.13 19.00
CA ASN A 41 7.32 6.45 19.38
C ASN A 41 7.00 7.94 19.13
N PHE A 42 6.38 8.22 17.98
CA PHE A 42 5.75 9.51 17.67
C PHE A 42 4.34 9.57 18.28
N VAL A 43 4.06 10.63 19.02
CA VAL A 43 2.76 10.91 19.64
C VAL A 43 2.12 12.10 18.92
N SER A 44 0.99 11.85 18.25
CA SER A 44 0.10 12.94 17.82
C SER A 44 -0.71 13.42 19.02
N GLU A 45 -0.83 14.73 19.20
CA GLU A 45 -1.85 15.29 20.09
C GLU A 45 -3.18 15.46 19.35
N SER A 46 -4.26 15.67 20.11
CA SER A 46 -5.62 15.83 19.59
C SER A 46 -6.25 17.12 20.10
N ASP A 47 -7.01 17.78 19.24
CA ASP A 47 -7.64 19.09 19.48
C ASP A 47 -8.64 19.04 20.66
N ALA A 48 -9.12 17.85 21.02
CA ALA A 48 -9.99 17.60 22.18
C ALA A 48 -9.23 17.44 23.51
N SER A 49 -7.92 17.16 23.48
CA SER A 49 -7.03 17.04 24.64
C SER A 49 -6.13 18.29 24.75
N GLY A 50 -6.79 19.43 24.97
CA GLY A 50 -6.31 20.78 24.63
C GLY A 50 -4.83 21.09 24.86
N ASP A 51 -4.14 21.43 23.77
CA ASP A 51 -2.82 22.07 23.71
C ASP A 51 -1.72 21.46 24.60
N TYR A 52 -1.73 20.14 24.84
CA TYR A 52 -0.69 19.51 25.64
C TYR A 52 0.70 19.79 25.03
N LYS A 53 1.51 20.58 25.73
CA LYS A 53 2.84 21.06 25.32
C LYS A 53 2.88 22.01 24.11
N LYS A 54 1.76 22.61 23.69
CA LYS A 54 1.72 23.66 22.64
C LYS A 54 2.38 23.25 21.32
N VAL A 55 2.17 21.99 20.91
CA VAL A 55 2.57 21.41 19.62
C VAL A 55 1.49 20.45 19.12
N ASP A 56 1.47 20.13 17.83
CA ASP A 56 0.45 19.26 17.22
C ASP A 56 0.86 17.78 17.22
N GLY A 57 2.13 17.49 17.55
CA GLY A 57 2.70 16.17 17.75
C GLY A 57 4.14 16.24 18.26
N TYR A 58 4.68 15.14 18.78
CA TYR A 58 6.02 15.11 19.34
C TYR A 58 6.66 13.72 19.43
N ILE A 59 7.98 13.72 19.66
CA ILE A 59 8.78 12.55 20.05
C ILE A 59 9.29 12.77 21.48
N ARG A 60 9.24 11.71 22.29
CA ARG A 60 9.81 11.66 23.65
C ARG A 60 11.30 11.31 23.56
N GLY A 61 12.11 11.89 24.43
CA GLY A 61 13.50 11.43 24.57
C GLY A 61 13.59 10.12 25.36
N ASN A 62 14.82 9.61 25.48
CA ASN A 62 15.14 8.42 26.29
C ASN A 62 14.97 8.69 27.80
N GLU A 63 15.33 7.75 28.67
CA GLU A 63 14.85 7.66 30.06
C GLU A 63 14.97 8.92 30.95
N ASP A 64 16.04 9.71 30.81
CA ASP A 64 16.23 11.02 31.46
C ASP A 64 15.25 12.10 30.93
N PHE A 65 14.93 12.02 29.64
CA PHE A 65 14.15 12.96 28.85
C PHE A 65 12.71 12.47 28.66
N LYS A 66 12.00 12.20 29.77
CA LYS A 66 10.53 11.99 29.79
C LYS A 66 9.72 13.21 29.29
N LYS A 67 10.40 14.31 28.99
CA LYS A 67 9.87 15.56 28.43
C LYS A 67 10.15 15.59 26.92
N LEU A 68 9.42 16.43 26.21
CA LEU A 68 9.40 16.46 24.75
C LEU A 68 10.80 16.81 24.20
N ALA A 69 11.30 16.02 23.24
CA ALA A 69 12.60 16.23 22.60
C ALA A 69 12.46 16.90 21.23
N ILE A 70 11.60 16.35 20.35
CA ILE A 70 11.25 16.96 19.06
C ILE A 70 9.76 17.31 19.09
N GLY A 71 9.43 18.56 18.78
CA GLY A 71 8.05 19.05 18.68
C GLY A 71 7.71 19.41 17.24
N PHE A 72 6.50 19.06 16.80
CA PHE A 72 6.02 19.30 15.44
C PHE A 72 4.82 20.25 15.46
N GLN A 73 4.84 21.25 14.60
CA GLN A 73 3.71 22.17 14.38
C GLN A 73 3.38 22.18 12.89
N TYR A 74 2.12 21.90 12.55
CA TYR A 74 1.59 21.94 11.19
C TYR A 74 0.89 23.27 10.99
N LYS A 75 1.27 24.05 9.96
CA LYS A 75 0.54 25.26 9.56
C LYS A 75 0.22 25.19 8.07
N PHE A 76 -1.07 25.18 7.74
CA PHE A 76 -1.55 25.17 6.35
C PHE A 76 -1.51 26.58 5.75
N TYR A 77 -0.29 27.04 5.45
CA TYR A 77 -0.02 28.31 4.77
C TYR A 77 0.74 28.05 3.46
N SER A 78 0.58 28.96 2.48
CA SER A 78 1.35 28.92 1.23
C SER A 78 2.80 29.37 1.42
N ALA A 79 3.58 29.28 0.34
CA ALA A 79 4.98 29.73 0.26
C ALA A 79 5.19 31.24 0.53
N ASN A 80 4.12 32.05 0.61
CA ASN A 80 4.18 33.49 0.85
C ASN A 80 3.41 33.91 2.11
N LEU A 81 4.13 34.12 3.22
CA LEU A 81 3.55 34.37 4.54
C LEU A 81 3.14 35.84 4.74
N THR A 82 1.87 36.07 5.11
CA THR A 82 1.40 37.37 5.59
C THR A 82 2.00 37.72 6.96
N SER A 83 2.01 39.02 7.31
CA SER A 83 2.48 39.49 8.62
C SER A 83 1.77 38.85 9.82
N ASN A 84 0.50 38.47 9.67
CA ASN A 84 -0.26 37.77 10.71
C ASN A 84 0.24 36.33 10.88
N GLN A 85 0.41 35.59 9.78
CA GLN A 85 0.96 34.22 9.80
C GLN A 85 2.40 34.19 10.34
N LYS A 86 3.24 35.18 9.99
CA LYS A 86 4.58 35.37 10.59
C LYS A 86 4.51 35.52 12.11
N LYS A 87 3.54 36.29 12.63
CA LYS A 87 3.29 36.48 14.07
C LYS A 87 2.76 35.21 14.73
N GLU A 88 1.83 34.49 14.09
CA GLU A 88 1.29 33.21 14.59
C GLU A 88 2.39 32.12 14.71
N ILE A 89 3.31 32.06 13.74
CA ILE A 89 4.48 31.17 13.80
C ILE A 89 5.39 31.56 14.97
N GLN A 90 5.72 32.86 15.11
CA GLN A 90 6.56 33.34 16.20
C GLN A 90 5.96 33.01 17.58
N LEU A 91 4.65 33.25 17.77
CA LEU A 91 3.94 32.92 18.99
C LEU A 91 3.89 31.41 19.25
N SER A 92 3.81 30.58 18.21
CA SER A 92 3.85 29.12 18.34
C SER A 92 5.22 28.65 18.86
N ILE A 93 6.32 29.19 18.32
CA ILE A 93 7.69 28.91 18.77
C ILE A 93 7.91 29.37 20.21
N GLU A 94 7.50 30.61 20.53
CA GLU A 94 7.66 31.20 21.88
C GLU A 94 6.84 30.44 22.94
N SER A 95 5.64 29.97 22.59
CA SER A 95 4.81 29.13 23.47
C SER A 95 5.44 27.75 23.70
N ALA A 96 5.88 27.08 22.63
CA ALA A 96 6.47 25.75 22.71
C ALA A 96 7.77 25.74 23.55
N LEU A 97 8.63 26.76 23.40
CA LEU A 97 9.83 26.94 24.21
C LEU A 97 9.52 27.22 25.69
N THR A 98 8.48 28.02 25.97
CA THR A 98 8.09 28.38 27.35
C THR A 98 7.59 27.16 28.13
N GLU A 99 6.72 26.35 27.52
CA GLU A 99 6.18 25.13 28.15
C GLU A 99 7.18 23.97 28.16
N ASN A 100 8.03 23.83 27.14
CA ASN A 100 8.95 22.70 26.99
C ASN A 100 10.41 23.11 27.19
N LYS A 101 10.82 23.29 28.46
CA LYS A 101 12.21 23.55 28.88
C LYS A 101 13.25 22.46 28.49
N PHE A 102 12.87 21.47 27.69
CA PHE A 102 13.68 20.32 27.27
C PHE A 102 13.58 20.06 25.75
N LEU A 103 12.86 20.93 25.02
CA LEU A 103 12.70 20.91 23.57
C LEU A 103 14.07 21.11 22.90
N GLN A 104 14.49 20.13 22.12
CA GLN A 104 15.76 20.11 21.39
C GLN A 104 15.56 20.56 19.94
N GLU A 105 14.46 20.17 19.30
CA GLU A 105 14.16 20.58 17.93
C GLU A 105 12.66 20.88 17.75
N PHE A 106 12.34 22.10 17.28
CA PHE A 106 11.00 22.46 16.80
C PHE A 106 10.97 22.37 15.27
N ILE A 107 10.01 21.62 14.75
CA ILE A 107 9.84 21.38 13.31
C ILE A 107 8.50 22.00 12.88
N LEU A 108 8.59 23.13 12.18
CA LEU A 108 7.44 23.73 11.51
C LEU A 108 7.24 23.04 10.15
N ILE A 109 6.06 22.48 9.92
CA ILE A 109 5.70 21.83 8.66
C ILE A 109 4.65 22.67 7.93
N THR A 110 4.92 23.02 6.67
CA THR A 110 3.99 23.73 5.78
C THR A 110 3.80 22.92 4.48
N PRO A 111 2.65 23.06 3.79
CA PRO A 111 2.36 22.32 2.57
C PRO A 111 3.23 22.71 1.36
N GLU A 112 3.90 23.86 1.42
CA GLU A 112 4.81 24.40 0.40
C GLU A 112 6.20 24.70 1.00
N ASP A 113 7.25 24.68 0.17
CA ASP A 113 8.55 25.26 0.52
C ASP A 113 8.51 26.79 0.39
N TRP A 114 9.38 27.51 1.10
CA TRP A 114 9.35 28.97 1.10
C TRP A 114 10.15 29.61 -0.03
N TYR A 115 9.63 30.73 -0.54
CA TYR A 115 10.39 31.65 -1.37
C TYR A 115 11.46 32.39 -0.54
N LYS A 116 12.49 32.89 -1.23
CA LYS A 116 13.70 33.50 -0.63
C LYS A 116 13.41 34.49 0.51
N GLU A 117 12.48 35.44 0.34
CA GLU A 117 12.13 36.43 1.37
C GLU A 117 11.61 35.76 2.66
N GLN A 118 10.78 34.72 2.52
CA GLN A 118 10.20 34.02 3.67
C GLN A 118 11.23 33.10 4.34
N GLN A 119 12.15 32.53 3.57
CA GLN A 119 13.32 31.83 4.10
C GLN A 119 14.24 32.78 4.87
N GLU A 120 14.56 33.96 4.33
CA GLU A 120 15.38 34.98 4.99
C GLU A 120 14.74 35.46 6.30
N TRP A 121 13.42 35.66 6.33
CA TRP A 121 12.67 35.96 7.55
C TRP A 121 12.75 34.82 8.58
N PHE A 122 12.60 33.56 8.16
CA PHE A 122 12.71 32.42 9.08
C PHE A 122 14.15 32.20 9.56
N ASP A 123 15.16 32.50 8.74
CA ASP A 123 16.57 32.45 9.14
C ASP A 123 16.93 33.55 10.15
N VAL A 124 16.15 34.65 10.22
CA VAL A 124 16.19 35.58 11.38
C VAL A 124 15.59 34.93 12.62
N GLN A 125 14.44 34.23 12.52
CA GLN A 125 13.87 33.51 13.66
C GLN A 125 14.81 32.40 14.14
N ARG A 126 15.42 31.64 13.23
CA ARG A 126 16.40 30.59 13.54
C ARG A 126 17.55 31.16 14.37
N ARG A 127 18.19 32.25 13.91
CA ARG A 127 19.25 32.95 14.67
C ARG A 127 18.78 33.58 15.99
N LYS A 128 17.49 33.91 16.14
CA LYS A 128 16.91 34.43 17.39
C LYS A 128 16.77 33.33 18.45
N TYR A 129 16.33 32.13 18.06
CA TYR A 129 16.00 31.06 19.00
C TYR A 129 17.04 29.95 19.14
N GLU A 130 17.77 29.58 18.07
CA GLU A 130 18.79 28.52 18.11
C GLU A 130 19.97 28.91 19.00
N ASN A 131 19.90 28.48 20.26
CA ASN A 131 20.91 28.73 21.29
C ASN A 131 21.07 27.49 22.16
N SER A 132 22.25 27.38 22.77
CA SER A 132 22.46 26.47 23.88
C SER A 132 21.95 27.12 25.18
N TYR A 133 21.15 26.38 25.95
CA TYR A 133 20.54 26.87 27.18
C TYR A 133 20.65 25.83 28.31
N THR A 134 20.73 26.33 29.54
CA THR A 134 20.92 25.47 30.72
C THR A 134 19.57 25.04 31.29
N VAL A 135 19.44 23.74 31.57
CA VAL A 135 18.21 23.11 32.05
C VAL A 135 18.53 22.29 33.31
N GLU A 136 17.81 22.57 34.39
CA GLU A 136 17.87 21.76 35.60
C GLU A 136 16.79 20.68 35.59
N SER A 137 17.16 19.46 35.96
CA SER A 137 16.23 18.34 36.14
C SER A 137 16.71 17.45 37.28
N ASN A 138 15.88 17.26 38.31
CA ASN A 138 16.20 16.43 39.49
C ASN A 138 17.54 16.82 40.18
N GLY A 139 17.85 18.12 40.24
CA GLY A 139 19.12 18.63 40.79
C GLY A 139 20.34 18.49 39.87
N LEU A 140 20.18 17.89 38.68
CA LEU A 140 21.23 17.86 37.66
C LEU A 140 21.06 19.03 36.68
N ILE A 141 22.08 19.87 36.62
CA ILE A 141 22.26 20.89 35.59
C ILE A 141 22.77 20.21 34.30
N ARG A 142 22.07 20.43 33.18
CA ARG A 142 22.46 19.96 31.85
C ARG A 142 22.38 21.10 30.85
N MET A 143 23.19 21.03 29.79
CA MET A 143 23.01 21.91 28.63
C MET A 143 22.10 21.24 27.61
N ALA A 144 21.09 21.97 27.14
CA ALA A 144 20.30 21.64 25.97
C ALA A 144 20.70 22.58 24.82
N HIS A 145 20.49 22.14 23.58
CA HIS A 145 20.63 22.97 22.38
C HIS A 145 19.27 23.00 21.68
N PHE A 146 18.75 24.19 21.39
CA PHE A 146 17.52 24.32 20.61
C PHE A 146 17.82 24.46 19.11
N LYS A 147 17.04 23.79 18.27
CA LYS A 147 17.09 23.83 16.82
C LYS A 147 15.71 24.19 16.24
N LEU A 148 15.67 25.04 15.22
CA LEU A 148 14.46 25.50 14.56
C LEU A 148 14.48 25.15 13.07
N THR A 149 13.79 24.05 12.76
CA THR A 149 13.74 23.45 11.42
C THR A 149 12.41 23.76 10.73
N HIS A 150 12.45 23.90 9.41
CA HIS A 150 11.28 24.01 8.55
C HIS A 150 11.25 22.85 7.55
N TRP A 151 10.08 22.22 7.39
CA TRP A 151 9.81 21.18 6.39
C TRP A 151 8.68 21.67 5.47
N GLY A 152 9.01 22.02 4.23
CA GLY A 152 8.02 22.32 3.19
C GLY A 152 7.73 21.12 2.28
N HIS A 153 7.22 21.40 1.08
CA HIS A 153 6.83 20.41 0.07
C HIS A 153 7.93 19.39 -0.21
N THR A 154 9.16 19.84 -0.50
CA THR A 154 10.36 19.02 -0.73
C THR A 154 10.49 17.91 0.31
N LYS A 155 10.33 18.24 1.60
CA LYS A 155 10.49 17.27 2.68
C LYS A 155 9.27 16.35 2.86
N ILE A 156 8.08 16.86 2.55
CA ILE A 156 6.86 16.03 2.49
C ILE A 156 7.00 14.98 1.39
N ILE A 157 7.54 15.33 0.21
CA ILE A 157 7.76 14.37 -0.89
C ILE A 157 8.81 13.30 -0.53
N GLU A 158 9.90 13.65 0.15
CA GLU A 158 10.86 12.66 0.67
C GLU A 158 10.24 11.63 1.65
N LEU A 159 9.21 12.04 2.40
CA LEU A 159 8.48 11.15 3.31
C LEU A 159 7.47 10.32 2.52
N VAL A 160 6.66 10.96 1.68
CA VAL A 160 5.67 10.33 0.80
C VAL A 160 6.28 9.19 -0.03
N LEU A 161 7.46 9.39 -0.63
CA LEU A 161 8.14 8.38 -1.44
C LEU A 161 8.63 7.14 -0.64
N LYS A 162 8.61 7.17 0.69
CA LYS A 162 8.87 6.00 1.57
C LYS A 162 7.60 5.29 2.02
N HIS A 163 6.46 5.97 1.93
CA HIS A 163 5.17 5.53 2.49
C HIS A 163 4.09 5.62 1.41
N ASP A 164 4.30 4.86 0.33
CA ASP A 164 3.49 4.83 -0.89
C ASP A 164 1.97 4.72 -0.65
N HIS A 165 1.56 3.86 0.27
CA HIS A 165 0.18 3.60 0.68
C HIS A 165 -0.49 4.80 1.36
N ILE A 166 0.27 5.71 1.97
CA ILE A 166 -0.20 7.02 2.48
C ILE A 166 -0.13 8.06 1.35
N GLY A 167 0.97 8.06 0.60
CA GLY A 167 1.25 9.00 -0.48
C GLY A 167 0.24 8.97 -1.64
N TYR A 168 -0.25 7.79 -2.01
CA TYR A 168 -1.08 7.56 -3.19
C TYR A 168 -2.38 8.39 -3.23
N HIS A 169 -2.94 8.77 -2.09
CA HIS A 169 -4.17 9.56 -2.05
C HIS A 169 -3.97 11.00 -2.55
N TYR A 170 -2.86 11.64 -2.15
CA TYR A 170 -2.56 13.03 -2.51
C TYR A 170 -1.64 13.15 -3.72
N PHE A 171 -0.74 12.18 -3.93
CA PHE A 171 0.30 12.22 -4.95
C PHE A 171 0.30 10.98 -5.86
N PRO A 172 -0.83 10.57 -6.48
CA PRO A 172 -0.85 9.40 -7.37
C PRO A 172 0.13 9.53 -8.55
N GLU A 173 0.52 10.74 -8.94
CA GLU A 173 1.54 11.00 -9.97
C GLU A 173 2.96 10.58 -9.57
N LEU A 174 3.28 10.47 -8.27
CA LEU A 174 4.54 9.92 -7.78
C LEU A 174 4.58 8.40 -7.79
N PHE A 175 3.41 7.76 -7.90
CA PHE A 175 3.23 6.31 -7.83
C PHE A 175 2.56 5.82 -9.13
N PRO A 176 3.25 5.92 -10.28
CA PRO A 176 2.69 5.56 -11.59
C PRO A 176 2.03 4.18 -11.53
N GLN A 177 0.80 4.11 -12.03
CA GLN A 177 -0.19 3.11 -11.57
C GLN A 177 0.31 1.67 -11.64
N GLY A 178 0.61 1.11 -10.46
CA GLY A 178 1.20 -0.21 -10.35
C GLY A 178 2.70 -0.21 -10.63
N VAL A 179 3.45 0.58 -9.85
CA VAL A 179 4.74 0.18 -9.26
C VAL A 179 4.47 -0.34 -7.84
N GLY A 180 5.30 -1.22 -7.30
CA GLY A 180 5.16 -1.81 -5.96
C GLY A 180 4.13 -2.94 -5.84
N LYS A 181 3.05 -2.92 -6.64
CA LYS A 181 1.94 -3.87 -6.51
C LYS A 181 2.14 -5.14 -7.34
N PHE A 182 2.18 -6.29 -6.66
CA PHE A 182 1.91 -7.58 -7.26
C PHE A 182 0.39 -7.80 -7.37
N LYS A 183 -0.11 -8.24 -8.53
CA LYS A 183 -1.53 -8.55 -8.71
C LYS A 183 -1.77 -9.70 -9.69
N LEU A 184 -2.83 -10.45 -9.45
CA LEU A 184 -3.51 -11.24 -10.48
C LEU A 184 -4.15 -10.26 -11.47
N SER A 185 -3.65 -10.21 -12.71
CA SER A 185 -4.12 -9.29 -13.75
C SER A 185 -5.08 -9.94 -14.75
N GLN A 186 -5.04 -11.26 -14.90
CA GLN A 186 -6.04 -12.04 -15.64
C GLN A 186 -6.24 -13.41 -14.97
N SER A 187 -7.49 -13.87 -14.95
CA SER A 187 -7.86 -15.25 -14.59
C SER A 187 -9.05 -15.67 -15.45
N SER A 188 -8.90 -16.72 -16.25
CA SER A 188 -9.91 -17.14 -17.23
C SER A 188 -9.76 -18.62 -17.55
N ILE A 189 -10.76 -19.27 -18.15
CA ILE A 189 -10.53 -20.51 -18.90
C ILE A 189 -10.12 -20.13 -20.34
N ASP A 190 -9.13 -20.84 -20.87
CA ASP A 190 -8.67 -20.70 -22.24
C ASP A 190 -9.55 -21.53 -23.18
N CYS A 191 -10.61 -20.88 -23.65
CA CYS A 191 -11.58 -21.41 -24.62
C CYS A 191 -10.97 -21.71 -26.01
N THR A 192 -9.67 -21.41 -26.24
CA THR A 192 -8.99 -21.71 -27.51
C THR A 192 -8.30 -23.07 -27.51
N ILE A 193 -8.11 -23.68 -26.34
CA ILE A 193 -7.47 -25.01 -26.15
C ILE A 193 -8.30 -25.97 -25.30
N SER A 194 -9.46 -25.53 -24.79
CA SER A 194 -10.40 -26.36 -24.03
C SER A 194 -11.83 -26.16 -24.54
N ASN A 195 -12.69 -27.19 -24.45
CA ASN A 195 -14.04 -27.21 -25.04
C ASN A 195 -15.08 -26.41 -24.22
N TRP A 196 -14.61 -25.35 -23.59
CA TRP A 196 -15.28 -24.53 -22.60
C TRP A 196 -15.61 -23.16 -23.17
N PHE A 197 -16.80 -22.64 -22.84
CA PHE A 197 -17.34 -21.42 -23.42
C PHE A 197 -17.93 -20.54 -22.32
N LEU A 198 -17.63 -19.25 -22.34
CA LEU A 198 -18.15 -18.28 -21.37
C LEU A 198 -19.67 -18.12 -21.55
N PHE A 199 -20.44 -18.10 -20.46
CA PHE A 199 -21.86 -17.75 -20.50
C PHE A 199 -22.02 -16.28 -20.93
N LYS A 200 -22.96 -16.00 -21.85
CA LYS A 200 -23.09 -14.68 -22.48
C LYS A 200 -23.58 -13.63 -21.48
N GLY A 201 -22.68 -12.75 -21.05
CA GLY A 201 -22.95 -11.67 -20.12
C GLY A 201 -22.56 -11.98 -18.66
N GLU A 202 -22.12 -13.19 -18.38
CA GLU A 202 -21.59 -13.59 -17.08
C GLU A 202 -20.06 -13.59 -17.08
N LYS A 203 -19.47 -13.29 -15.92
CA LYS A 203 -18.01 -13.25 -15.72
C LYS A 203 -17.62 -14.49 -14.91
N TYR A 204 -16.65 -15.25 -15.40
CA TYR A 204 -16.16 -16.50 -14.80
C TYR A 204 -17.14 -17.69 -14.75
N SER A 205 -18.36 -17.53 -15.27
CA SER A 205 -19.27 -18.64 -15.58
C SER A 205 -18.94 -19.25 -16.94
N TYR A 206 -18.70 -20.56 -17.01
CA TYR A 206 -18.46 -21.28 -18.27
C TYR A 206 -19.30 -22.57 -18.36
N TYR A 207 -19.62 -22.97 -19.58
CA TYR A 207 -20.21 -24.28 -19.90
C TYR A 207 -19.31 -25.07 -20.85
N GLN A 208 -19.33 -26.39 -20.70
CA GLN A 208 -18.73 -27.30 -21.65
C GLN A 208 -19.63 -27.47 -22.88
N LYS A 209 -19.05 -27.57 -24.08
CA LYS A 209 -19.82 -27.89 -25.29
C LYS A 209 -19.34 -29.20 -25.92
N TYR A 210 -20.14 -30.25 -25.74
CA TYR A 210 -20.02 -31.48 -26.50
C TYR A 210 -20.35 -31.20 -27.99
N SER A 211 -19.35 -31.35 -28.84
CA SER A 211 -19.43 -31.15 -30.29
C SER A 211 -18.57 -32.18 -31.00
N SER A 212 -19.14 -32.94 -31.93
CA SER A 212 -18.40 -33.93 -32.74
C SER A 212 -17.25 -33.32 -33.55
N ASN A 213 -17.28 -32.00 -33.76
CA ASN A 213 -16.32 -31.29 -34.60
C ASN A 213 -15.30 -30.47 -33.80
N SER A 214 -15.26 -30.57 -32.46
CA SER A 214 -14.28 -29.87 -31.60
C SER A 214 -13.11 -30.77 -31.19
N SER A 215 -12.60 -31.59 -32.13
CA SER A 215 -11.67 -32.70 -31.88
C SER A 215 -10.33 -32.35 -31.24
N ASN A 216 -9.93 -31.08 -31.24
CA ASN A 216 -8.59 -30.63 -30.83
C ASN A 216 -8.60 -29.83 -29.51
N LEU A 217 -9.74 -29.76 -28.83
CA LEU A 217 -9.92 -28.99 -27.59
C LEU A 217 -10.04 -29.93 -26.39
N SER A 218 -9.33 -29.64 -25.31
CA SER A 218 -9.38 -30.46 -24.10
C SER A 218 -10.76 -30.45 -23.45
N ALA A 219 -11.26 -31.62 -23.05
CA ALA A 219 -12.46 -31.74 -22.22
C ALA A 219 -12.23 -31.17 -20.80
N ASP A 220 -11.05 -31.41 -20.24
CA ASP A 220 -10.63 -30.84 -18.96
C ASP A 220 -10.41 -29.32 -19.10
N PRO A 221 -10.94 -28.48 -18.19
CA PRO A 221 -10.79 -27.03 -18.28
C PRO A 221 -9.33 -26.63 -18.10
N VAL A 222 -8.83 -25.80 -19.03
CA VAL A 222 -7.50 -25.20 -18.93
C VAL A 222 -7.64 -23.77 -18.47
N PHE A 223 -7.36 -23.53 -17.19
CA PHE A 223 -7.30 -22.19 -16.65
C PHE A 223 -6.02 -21.49 -17.09
N ASP A 224 -6.14 -20.20 -17.36
CA ASP A 224 -5.09 -19.29 -17.77
C ASP A 224 -5.03 -18.14 -16.76
N PHE A 225 -3.87 -18.01 -16.11
CA PHE A 225 -3.62 -17.03 -15.07
C PHE A 225 -2.44 -16.16 -15.47
N GLN A 226 -2.64 -14.84 -15.45
CA GLN A 226 -1.57 -13.86 -15.59
C GLN A 226 -1.46 -13.04 -14.31
N PHE A 227 -0.25 -12.97 -13.78
CA PHE A 227 0.13 -12.01 -12.75
C PHE A 227 0.98 -10.91 -13.37
N THR A 228 0.87 -9.71 -12.80
CA THR A 228 1.78 -8.60 -13.03
C THR A 228 2.54 -8.37 -11.74
N ASN A 229 3.86 -8.63 -11.74
CA ASN A 229 4.73 -8.22 -10.66
C ASN A 229 5.36 -6.87 -11.00
N SER A 230 4.81 -5.80 -10.42
CA SER A 230 5.40 -4.47 -10.52
C SER A 230 6.20 -4.06 -9.27
N SER A 231 6.39 -4.97 -8.32
CA SER A 231 7.28 -4.73 -7.19
C SER A 231 8.75 -4.84 -7.62
N PRO A 232 9.71 -4.26 -6.86
CA PRO A 232 11.12 -4.52 -7.04
C PRO A 232 11.53 -5.95 -6.63
N GLU A 233 10.65 -6.68 -5.94
CA GLU A 233 10.94 -7.98 -5.33
C GLU A 233 10.79 -9.15 -6.31
N ILE A 234 11.49 -10.24 -6.04
CA ILE A 234 11.28 -11.54 -6.69
C ILE A 234 10.33 -12.33 -5.81
N LEU A 235 9.23 -12.82 -6.36
CA LEU A 235 8.17 -13.50 -5.60
C LEU A 235 8.08 -14.97 -6.00
N LEU A 236 8.11 -15.88 -5.01
CA LEU A 236 8.08 -17.32 -5.24
C LEU A 236 6.70 -17.89 -4.93
N LEU A 237 6.00 -18.37 -5.96
CA LEU A 237 4.76 -19.16 -5.80
C LEU A 237 5.13 -20.60 -5.46
N ASN A 238 4.74 -21.06 -4.27
CA ASN A 238 5.12 -22.38 -3.75
C ASN A 238 4.01 -23.42 -3.87
N LYS A 239 2.75 -22.97 -3.72
CA LYS A 239 1.57 -23.85 -3.64
C LYS A 239 0.37 -23.17 -4.32
N ILE A 240 -0.41 -23.95 -5.04
CA ILE A 240 -1.74 -23.58 -5.54
C ILE A 240 -2.75 -24.45 -4.82
N GLU A 241 -3.80 -23.86 -4.27
CA GLU A 241 -4.97 -24.59 -3.75
C GLU A 241 -6.20 -24.30 -4.62
N ILE A 242 -7.03 -25.32 -4.79
CA ILE A 242 -8.26 -25.30 -5.57
C ILE A 242 -9.38 -25.67 -4.61
N HIS A 243 -10.15 -24.67 -4.19
CA HIS A 243 -11.22 -24.80 -3.21
C HIS A 243 -12.52 -25.10 -3.97
N ILE A 244 -13.13 -26.24 -3.68
CA ILE A 244 -14.45 -26.63 -4.18
C ILE A 244 -15.49 -25.99 -3.25
N GLU A 245 -16.06 -24.86 -3.69
CA GLU A 245 -17.06 -24.13 -2.91
C GLU A 245 -18.44 -24.82 -2.97
N LYS A 246 -18.79 -25.41 -4.12
CA LYS A 246 -20.07 -26.07 -4.36
C LYS A 246 -19.98 -27.12 -5.48
N ILE A 247 -20.80 -28.18 -5.41
CA ILE A 247 -21.10 -29.11 -6.51
C ILE A 247 -22.62 -29.24 -6.59
N ASP A 248 -23.21 -29.19 -7.79
CA ASP A 248 -24.63 -29.41 -8.09
C ASP A 248 -24.79 -30.41 -9.25
N SER A 249 -25.98 -30.97 -9.49
CA SER A 249 -26.19 -31.99 -10.52
C SER A 249 -27.48 -31.86 -11.36
N GLN A 250 -27.29 -31.96 -12.68
CA GLN A 250 -28.27 -32.06 -13.76
C GLN A 250 -27.70 -33.05 -14.80
N LEU A 251 -28.52 -33.99 -15.28
CA LEU A 251 -28.11 -35.13 -16.13
C LEU A 251 -27.66 -34.67 -17.56
N LYS A 252 -26.74 -35.30 -18.32
CA LYS A 252 -25.83 -36.48 -18.16
C LYS A 252 -25.02 -36.71 -19.47
N GLY A 253 -23.71 -37.01 -19.44
CA GLY A 253 -22.94 -37.40 -20.65
C GLY A 253 -21.42 -37.58 -20.44
N ILE A 254 -20.74 -38.47 -21.20
CA ILE A 254 -19.31 -38.86 -21.04
C ILE A 254 -18.70 -39.28 -22.42
N PRO A 255 -17.38 -39.56 -22.56
CA PRO A 255 -16.29 -38.64 -22.91
C PRO A 255 -15.77 -38.78 -24.37
N ALA A 256 -14.67 -38.09 -24.70
CA ALA A 256 -13.90 -38.23 -25.95
C ALA A 256 -12.37 -38.10 -25.70
N GLU A 257 -11.52 -38.51 -26.65
CA GLU A 257 -10.08 -38.68 -26.44
C GLU A 257 -9.16 -37.88 -27.39
N HIS A 258 -8.13 -37.27 -26.77
CA HIS A 258 -6.74 -37.03 -27.25
C HIS A 258 -6.33 -35.72 -27.98
N PHE A 259 -5.24 -35.13 -27.44
CA PHE A 259 -4.28 -34.17 -28.05
C PHE A 259 -4.73 -32.69 -28.26
N LEU A 260 -3.87 -31.65 -28.41
CA LEU A 260 -2.47 -31.28 -28.01
C LEU A 260 -2.33 -29.76 -28.38
N HIS A 261 -1.57 -28.85 -27.73
CA HIS A 261 -0.90 -28.74 -26.42
C HIS A 261 -0.50 -27.25 -26.18
N SER A 262 0.34 -26.91 -25.18
CA SER A 262 0.89 -25.55 -25.01
C SER A 262 2.34 -25.50 -24.45
N ILE A 263 2.91 -24.30 -24.28
CA ILE A 263 4.32 -24.07 -23.89
C ILE A 263 4.61 -24.44 -22.42
N GLY A 264 3.58 -24.62 -21.58
CA GLY A 264 3.77 -25.07 -20.20
C GLY A 264 2.48 -25.15 -19.40
N THR A 265 1.90 -26.35 -19.32
CA THR A 265 0.68 -26.63 -18.55
C THR A 265 1.03 -27.26 -17.20
N ILE A 266 0.63 -26.64 -16.09
CA ILE A 266 0.58 -27.33 -14.80
C ILE A 266 -0.61 -28.29 -14.84
N HIS A 267 -0.35 -29.59 -14.66
CA HIS A 267 -1.40 -30.58 -14.51
C HIS A 267 -1.64 -30.87 -13.03
N HIS A 268 -2.91 -30.88 -12.64
CA HIS A 268 -3.38 -31.32 -11.33
C HIS A 268 -4.59 -32.23 -11.53
N GLU A 269 -4.60 -33.42 -10.93
CA GLU A 269 -5.75 -34.32 -10.96
C GLU A 269 -6.67 -33.98 -9.78
N MET A 270 -7.97 -33.79 -10.05
CA MET A 270 -8.93 -33.42 -9.02
C MET A 270 -9.37 -34.64 -8.18
N ASP A 271 -9.37 -34.48 -6.87
CA ASP A 271 -10.01 -35.38 -5.91
C ASP A 271 -11.26 -34.73 -5.32
N TYR A 272 -12.43 -35.12 -5.80
CA TYR A 272 -13.73 -34.59 -5.36
C TYR A 272 -14.14 -35.02 -3.94
N ASN A 273 -13.42 -35.96 -3.31
CA ASN A 273 -13.61 -36.29 -1.90
C ASN A 273 -13.02 -35.19 -0.98
N ASN A 274 -12.08 -34.39 -1.49
CA ASN A 274 -11.41 -33.33 -0.76
C ASN A 274 -11.87 -31.94 -1.21
N ARG A 275 -12.42 -31.13 -0.28
CA ARG A 275 -12.85 -29.75 -0.59
C ARG A 275 -11.71 -28.80 -0.96
N ILE A 276 -10.48 -29.09 -0.56
CA ILE A 276 -9.29 -28.29 -0.87
C ILE A 276 -8.28 -29.18 -1.60
N ASN A 277 -8.24 -29.04 -2.92
CA ASN A 277 -7.35 -29.76 -3.80
C ASN A 277 -6.02 -29.01 -3.90
N THR A 278 -4.91 -29.63 -3.47
CA THR A 278 -3.63 -28.93 -3.26
C THR A 278 -2.56 -29.36 -4.25
N LYS A 279 -1.98 -28.39 -4.98
CA LYS A 279 -0.80 -28.55 -5.82
C LYS A 279 0.38 -27.80 -5.20
N VAL A 280 1.24 -28.52 -4.47
CA VAL A 280 2.60 -28.05 -4.20
C VAL A 280 3.39 -28.09 -5.50
N LEU A 281 4.25 -27.10 -5.76
CA LEU A 281 5.10 -27.06 -6.93
C LEU A 281 6.49 -27.64 -6.60
N ASN A 282 6.95 -28.62 -7.38
CA ASN A 282 8.24 -29.31 -7.16
C ASN A 282 9.45 -28.36 -7.22
N ALA A 283 9.30 -27.22 -7.91
CA ALA A 283 10.17 -26.06 -7.83
C ALA A 283 9.27 -24.81 -7.79
N PRO A 284 9.54 -23.79 -6.96
CA PRO A 284 8.71 -22.59 -6.91
C PRO A 284 8.66 -21.85 -8.24
N MET A 285 7.48 -21.36 -8.63
CA MET A 285 7.38 -20.53 -9.82
C MET A 285 7.87 -19.11 -9.48
N ILE A 286 9.03 -18.75 -10.01
CA ILE A 286 9.65 -17.43 -9.85
C ILE A 286 8.87 -16.38 -10.63
N PHE A 287 8.32 -15.37 -9.95
CA PHE A 287 7.78 -14.15 -10.55
C PHE A 287 8.83 -13.06 -10.42
N GLU A 288 9.55 -12.83 -11.52
CA GLU A 288 10.61 -11.83 -11.60
C GLU A 288 10.10 -10.40 -11.33
N SER A 289 10.97 -9.56 -10.78
CA SER A 289 10.76 -8.13 -10.57
C SER A 289 10.41 -7.40 -11.86
N LEU A 290 9.47 -6.45 -11.79
CA LEU A 290 9.01 -5.60 -12.90
C LEU A 290 8.54 -6.33 -14.18
N LYS A 291 8.06 -7.59 -14.06
CA LYS A 291 7.57 -8.39 -15.20
C LYS A 291 6.18 -8.96 -14.98
N ALA A 292 5.44 -9.14 -16.08
CA ALA A 292 4.26 -9.99 -16.13
C ALA A 292 4.67 -11.45 -16.34
N LYS A 293 3.94 -12.39 -15.73
CA LYS A 293 4.12 -13.83 -15.94
C LYS A 293 2.77 -14.53 -16.02
N ARG A 294 2.62 -15.35 -17.06
CA ARG A 294 1.40 -16.07 -17.43
C ARG A 294 1.68 -17.57 -17.41
N PHE A 295 0.74 -18.37 -16.93
CA PHE A 295 0.84 -19.83 -16.92
C PHE A 295 -0.56 -20.47 -16.99
N GLN A 296 -0.60 -21.73 -17.43
CA GLN A 296 -1.83 -22.50 -17.52
C GLN A 296 -1.90 -23.61 -16.46
N LEU A 297 -3.09 -23.85 -15.94
CA LEU A 297 -3.42 -24.92 -14.99
C LEU A 297 -4.58 -25.74 -15.57
N GLN A 298 -4.29 -26.97 -15.98
CA GLN A 298 -5.31 -27.91 -16.43
C GLN A 298 -5.72 -28.82 -15.28
N LEU A 299 -7.02 -28.82 -14.99
CA LEU A 299 -7.63 -29.72 -14.00
C LEU A 299 -7.94 -31.05 -14.69
N ARG A 300 -7.02 -32.02 -14.56
CA ARG A 300 -7.19 -33.36 -15.14
C ARG A 300 -8.28 -34.15 -14.40
N LYS A 301 -8.94 -35.05 -15.13
CA LYS A 301 -10.06 -35.88 -14.63
C LYS A 301 -11.26 -35.05 -14.17
N PHE A 302 -11.51 -33.91 -14.83
CA PHE A 302 -12.59 -33.01 -14.43
C PHE A 302 -13.99 -33.61 -14.66
N HIS A 303 -14.06 -34.59 -15.56
CA HIS A 303 -15.22 -35.41 -15.86
C HIS A 303 -15.56 -36.44 -14.76
N ASP A 304 -14.67 -36.69 -13.79
CA ASP A 304 -14.96 -37.53 -12.61
C ASP A 304 -15.74 -36.77 -11.52
N CYS A 305 -16.16 -35.53 -11.78
CA CYS A 305 -16.97 -34.73 -10.88
C CYS A 305 -18.33 -35.40 -10.60
N PRO A 306 -18.74 -35.59 -9.32
CA PRO A 306 -19.97 -36.28 -8.96
C PRO A 306 -21.27 -35.50 -9.24
N GLY A 307 -21.17 -34.28 -9.76
CA GLY A 307 -22.27 -33.46 -10.23
C GLY A 307 -21.90 -32.74 -11.53
N ASN A 308 -22.89 -32.22 -12.26
CA ASN A 308 -22.64 -31.56 -13.55
C ASN A 308 -22.19 -30.10 -13.42
N CYS A 309 -22.38 -29.48 -12.26
CA CYS A 309 -21.90 -28.12 -12.02
C CYS A 309 -20.98 -28.07 -10.81
N VAL A 310 -19.98 -27.21 -10.86
CA VAL A 310 -19.02 -27.01 -9.77
C VAL A 310 -18.57 -25.55 -9.70
N THR A 311 -18.55 -25.01 -8.48
CA THR A 311 -17.97 -23.69 -8.19
C THR A 311 -16.58 -23.86 -7.59
N LEU A 312 -15.56 -23.32 -8.28
CA LEU A 312 -14.16 -23.39 -7.89
C LEU A 312 -13.58 -22.02 -7.55
N LYS A 313 -12.64 -21.99 -6.59
CA LYS A 313 -11.86 -20.79 -6.25
C LYS A 313 -10.41 -21.16 -6.02
N PHE A 314 -9.48 -20.42 -6.62
CA PHE A 314 -8.05 -20.72 -6.53
C PHE A 314 -7.38 -19.79 -5.53
N TRP A 315 -6.43 -20.33 -4.76
CA TRP A 315 -5.55 -19.57 -3.89
C TRP A 315 -4.11 -19.83 -4.27
N PHE A 316 -3.40 -18.77 -4.64
CA PHE A 316 -1.99 -18.79 -5.02
C PHE A 316 -1.14 -18.37 -3.82
N HIS A 317 -0.42 -19.32 -3.22
CA HIS A 317 0.34 -19.13 -1.98
C HIS A 317 1.82 -18.86 -2.28
N PHE A 318 2.22 -17.62 -2.05
CA PHE A 318 3.60 -17.14 -2.11
C PHE A 318 4.24 -17.31 -0.72
N GLU A 319 5.52 -16.98 -0.57
CA GLU A 319 6.24 -17.16 0.71
C GLU A 319 5.59 -16.42 1.90
N ASN A 320 5.13 -15.17 1.68
CA ASN A 320 4.68 -14.28 2.74
C ASN A 320 3.18 -13.90 2.66
N PHE A 321 2.46 -14.31 1.60
CA PHE A 321 1.05 -13.97 1.39
C PHE A 321 0.36 -14.91 0.39
N SER A 322 -0.97 -14.86 0.34
CA SER A 322 -1.78 -15.63 -0.61
C SER A 322 -2.70 -14.73 -1.43
N VAL A 323 -2.87 -15.00 -2.72
CA VAL A 323 -3.77 -14.27 -3.62
C VAL A 323 -4.93 -15.17 -4.04
N PRO A 324 -6.19 -14.87 -3.65
CA PRO A 324 -7.36 -15.59 -4.14
C PRO A 324 -7.76 -15.13 -5.55
N THR A 325 -8.46 -16.00 -6.28
CA THR A 325 -9.27 -15.60 -7.45
C THR A 325 -10.67 -15.18 -7.03
N GLU A 326 -11.41 -14.62 -7.98
CA GLU A 326 -12.87 -14.70 -7.98
C GLU A 326 -13.32 -16.17 -8.16
N SER A 327 -14.58 -16.47 -7.80
CA SER A 327 -15.14 -17.81 -7.97
C SER A 327 -15.53 -18.08 -9.42
N PHE A 328 -15.22 -19.27 -9.92
CA PHE A 328 -15.53 -19.77 -11.25
C PHE A 328 -16.68 -20.76 -11.18
N TYR A 329 -17.76 -20.53 -11.93
CA TYR A 329 -18.88 -21.47 -12.04
C TYR A 329 -18.76 -22.27 -13.34
N LEU A 330 -18.68 -23.59 -13.25
CA LEU A 330 -18.51 -24.49 -14.38
C LEU A 330 -19.69 -25.45 -14.49
N SER A 331 -20.20 -25.66 -15.70
CA SER A 331 -21.27 -26.62 -16.04
C SER A 331 -20.82 -27.57 -17.16
N PHE A 332 -21.10 -28.87 -17.02
CA PHE A 332 -20.98 -29.91 -18.05
C PHE A 332 -22.35 -30.22 -18.66
#